data_AF-A0A1G1PZX3-F1
#
_entry.id   AF-A0A1G1PZX3-F1
#
_cell.length_a   1.000
_cell.length_b   1.000
_cell.length_c   1.000
_cell.angle_alpha   90.00
_cell.angle_beta   90.00
_cell.angle_gamma   90.00
#
_symmetry.space_group_name_H-M   'P 1'
#
loop_
_entity.id
_entity.type
_entity.pdbx_description
1 polymer ?
#
loop_
_entity_poly.entity_id
_entity_poly.type
_entity_poly.pdbx_seq_one_letter_code
_entity_poly.pdbx_strand_id
1 'polypeptide(L)'
;MAVLPLLLARVLAPRKPGASKTSAYECGLPSSGEAWVQFRVQYYLYALLFVIFDVEIAFLYPWALVWRSLGWVAFVEMALFLMILAVGLAYAWRKGVLEWE
;
A
#
# COMPACT_ATOMS: atom_id res chain seq x y z
N MET A 1 17.16 16.38 -5.48
CA MET A 1 17.06 17.16 -6.73
C MET A 1 15.63 17.62 -7.09
N ALA A 2 14.55 17.12 -6.48
CA ALA A 2 13.17 17.57 -6.77
C ALA A 2 12.80 18.96 -6.22
N VAL A 3 13.55 19.49 -5.26
CA VAL A 3 13.26 20.80 -4.63
C VAL A 3 13.60 21.97 -5.55
N LEU A 4 14.67 21.85 -6.34
CA LEU A 4 15.14 22.90 -7.25
C LEU A 4 14.08 23.33 -8.29
N PRO A 5 13.43 22.41 -9.04
CA PRO A 5 12.38 22.80 -9.98
C PRO A 5 11.14 23.39 -9.29
N LEU A 6 10.78 22.91 -8.10
CA LEU A 6 9.67 23.48 -7.31
C LEU A 6 9.97 24.92 -6.87
N LEU A 7 11.21 25.22 -6.46
CA LEU A 7 11.65 26.57 -6.09
C LEU A 7 11.69 27.52 -7.31
N LEU A 8 12.21 27.05 -8.45
CA LEU A 8 12.19 27.83 -9.69
C LEU A 8 10.75 28.14 -10.13
N ALA A 9 9.85 27.15 -10.10
CA ALA A 9 8.43 27.36 -10.39
C ALA A 9 7.78 28.33 -9.39
N ARG A 10 8.14 28.27 -8.10
CA ARG A 10 7.65 29.18 -7.06
C ARG A 10 8.02 30.64 -7.34
N VAL A 11 9.19 30.91 -7.93
CA VAL A 11 9.69 32.28 -8.18
C VAL A 11 9.30 32.80 -9.56
N LEU A 12 9.38 31.96 -10.60
CA LEU A 12 9.22 32.39 -11.99
C LEU A 12 7.76 32.28 -12.50
N ALA A 13 6.92 31.42 -11.91
CA ALA A 13 5.58 31.20 -12.43
C ALA A 13 4.61 32.37 -12.08
N PRO A 14 3.81 32.84 -13.05
CA PRO A 14 2.83 33.89 -12.82
C PRO A 14 1.70 33.40 -11.89
N ARG A 15 1.48 34.13 -10.78
CA ARG A 15 0.41 33.84 -9.82
C ARG A 15 -0.82 34.67 -10.12
N LYS A 16 -1.86 34.03 -10.63
CA LYS A 16 -3.18 34.65 -10.87
C LYS A 16 -4.28 33.73 -10.31
N PRO A 17 -4.44 33.66 -8.97
CA PRO A 17 -5.53 32.91 -8.36
C PRO A 17 -6.86 33.57 -8.73
N GLY A 18 -7.89 32.76 -8.94
CA GLY A 18 -9.25 33.22 -9.23
C GLY A 18 -10.23 32.17 -8.74
N ALA A 19 -11.49 32.56 -8.53
CA ALA A 19 -12.53 31.68 -7.97
C ALA A 19 -12.63 30.34 -8.74
N SER A 20 -12.69 30.39 -10.07
CA SER A 20 -12.73 29.18 -10.91
C SER A 20 -11.41 28.38 -10.96
N LYS A 21 -10.25 29.01 -10.72
CA LYS A 21 -8.95 28.32 -10.70
C LYS A 21 -8.65 27.61 -9.38
N THR A 22 -9.42 27.95 -8.34
CA THR A 22 -9.26 27.44 -6.98
C THR A 22 -10.42 26.54 -6.56
N SER A 23 -11.48 26.44 -7.38
CA SER A 23 -12.56 25.48 -7.20
C SER A 23 -12.15 24.07 -7.62
N ALA A 24 -12.79 23.05 -7.04
CA ALA A 24 -12.66 21.67 -7.48
C ALA A 24 -13.11 21.52 -8.93
N TYR A 25 -12.45 20.63 -9.67
CA TYR A 25 -12.79 20.35 -11.06
C TYR A 25 -13.94 19.35 -11.15
N GLU A 26 -15.06 19.79 -11.72
CA GLU A 26 -16.32 19.04 -11.88
C GLU A 26 -16.86 19.22 -13.31
N CYS A 27 -15.98 19.11 -14.32
CA CYS A 27 -16.32 19.26 -15.74
C CYS A 27 -17.08 20.57 -16.10
N GLY A 28 -16.84 21.66 -15.35
CA GLY A 28 -17.46 22.97 -15.57
C GLY A 28 -18.70 23.26 -14.72
N LEU A 29 -19.13 22.31 -13.88
CA LEU A 29 -20.20 22.48 -12.92
C LEU A 29 -19.65 22.86 -11.53
N PRO A 30 -20.44 23.55 -10.69
CA PRO A 30 -20.09 23.70 -9.28
C PRO A 30 -20.15 22.33 -8.58
N SER A 31 -19.12 21.99 -7.81
CA SER A 31 -19.11 20.81 -6.94
C SER A 31 -20.35 20.82 -6.04
N SER A 32 -21.10 19.73 -6.02
CA SER A 32 -22.32 19.60 -5.24
C SER A 32 -22.41 18.23 -4.60
N GLY A 33 -23.00 18.17 -3.40
CA GLY A 33 -23.12 16.93 -2.62
C GLY A 33 -22.03 16.76 -1.55
N GLU A 34 -22.11 15.66 -0.83
CA GLU A 34 -21.12 15.29 0.18
C GLU A 34 -19.93 14.59 -0.47
N ALA A 35 -18.71 14.91 -0.03
CA ALA A 35 -17.49 14.26 -0.49
C ALA A 35 -17.29 12.84 0.11
N TRP A 36 -18.24 12.38 0.93
CA TRP A 36 -18.18 11.07 1.58
C TRP A 36 -18.70 9.99 0.65
N VAL A 37 -17.79 9.13 0.20
CA VAL A 37 -18.12 7.96 -0.62
C VAL A 37 -17.85 6.70 0.19
N GLN A 38 -18.75 5.72 0.10
CA GLN A 38 -18.48 4.40 0.65
C GLN A 38 -17.47 3.68 -0.23
N PHE A 39 -16.24 3.59 0.27
CA PHE A 39 -15.20 2.81 -0.37
C PHE A 39 -15.45 1.31 -0.18
N ARG A 40 -15.08 0.55 -1.21
CA ARG A 40 -15.08 -0.90 -1.23
C ARG A 40 -14.21 -1.47 -0.10
N VAL A 41 -14.72 -2.43 0.68
CA VAL A 41 -13.98 -3.07 1.79
C VAL A 41 -12.69 -3.78 1.32
N GLN A 42 -12.65 -4.14 0.04
CA GLN A 42 -11.52 -4.75 -0.64
C GLN A 42 -10.22 -3.98 -0.38
N TYR A 43 -10.23 -2.64 -0.46
CA TYR A 43 -9.03 -1.83 -0.20
C TYR A 43 -8.41 -2.07 1.18
N TYR A 44 -9.25 -2.22 2.20
CA TYR A 44 -8.81 -2.52 3.56
C TYR A 44 -8.21 -3.92 3.67
N LEU A 45 -8.83 -4.92 3.02
CA LEU A 45 -8.36 -6.30 3.05
C LEU A 45 -7.00 -6.45 2.36
N TYR A 46 -6.77 -5.77 1.23
CA TYR A 46 -5.45 -5.73 0.60
C TYR A 46 -4.40 -5.05 1.49
N ALA A 47 -4.74 -3.91 2.10
CA ALA A 47 -3.81 -3.21 2.99
C ALA A 47 -3.43 -4.08 4.21
N LEU A 48 -4.40 -4.77 4.80
CA LEU A 48 -4.18 -5.67 5.92
C LEU A 48 -3.28 -6.86 5.52
N LEU A 49 -3.58 -7.51 4.39
CA LEU A 49 -2.75 -8.61 3.88
C LEU A 49 -1.33 -8.14 3.58
N PHE A 50 -1.18 -6.97 2.95
CA PHE A 50 0.12 -6.36 2.67
C PHE A 50 0.94 -6.16 3.96
N VAL A 51 0.34 -5.59 5.02
CA VAL A 51 1.04 -5.39 6.30
C VAL A 51 1.47 -6.71 6.93
N ILE A 52 0.65 -7.76 6.85
CA ILE A 52 1.01 -9.10 7.36
C ILE A 52 2.23 -9.65 6.61
N PHE A 53 2.25 -9.56 5.28
CA PHE A 53 3.40 -10.02 4.47
C PHE A 53 4.65 -9.15 4.66
N ASP A 54 4.49 -7.84 4.86
CA ASP A 54 5.63 -6.94 5.12
C ASP A 54 6.32 -7.30 6.45
N VAL A 55 5.51 -7.57 7.48
CA VAL A 55 6.01 -8.05 8.78
C VAL A 55 6.69 -9.42 8.64
N GLU A 56 6.14 -10.34 7.84
CA GLU A 56 6.77 -11.64 7.55
C GLU A 56 8.17 -11.47 6.95
N ILE A 57 8.31 -10.60 5.95
CA ILE A 57 9.58 -10.31 5.30
C ILE A 57 10.59 -9.74 6.31
N ALA A 58 10.15 -8.90 7.24
CA ALA A 58 11.00 -8.39 8.31
C ALA A 58 11.59 -9.50 9.21
N PHE A 59 10.91 -10.65 9.37
CA PHE A 59 11.44 -11.82 10.08
C PHE A 59 12.29 -12.73 9.20
N LEU A 60 11.96 -12.85 7.91
CA LEU A 60 12.71 -13.63 6.94
C LEU A 60 14.12 -13.09 6.72
N TYR A 61 14.30 -11.77 6.64
CA TYR A 61 15.59 -11.16 6.33
C TYR A 61 16.69 -11.51 7.35
N PRO A 62 16.53 -11.25 8.67
CA PRO A 62 17.54 -11.60 9.65
C PRO A 62 17.84 -13.11 9.67
N TRP A 63 16.81 -13.95 9.59
CA TRP A 63 16.97 -15.40 9.54
C TRP A 63 17.78 -15.85 8.32
N ALA A 64 17.50 -15.30 7.13
CA ALA A 64 18.21 -15.64 5.90
C ALA A 64 19.69 -15.26 5.98
N LEU A 65 20.04 -14.18 6.69
CA LEU A 65 21.42 -13.75 6.89
C LEU A 65 22.23 -14.70 7.77
N VAL A 66 21.65 -15.22 8.86
CA VAL A 66 22.35 -16.08 9.83
C VAL A 66 22.08 -17.57 9.65
N TRP A 67 21.30 -17.94 8.64
CA TRP A 67 20.82 -19.29 8.40
C TRP A 67 21.85 -20.42 8.60
N ARG A 68 23.04 -20.22 8.06
CA ARG A 68 24.10 -21.25 8.06
C ARG A 68 24.58 -21.63 9.45
N SER A 69 24.47 -20.74 10.44
CA SER A 69 24.90 -21.02 11.82
C SER A 69 23.80 -21.61 12.71
N LEU A 70 22.53 -21.54 12.29
CA LEU A 70 21.38 -22.00 13.06
C LEU A 70 21.07 -23.50 12.85
N GLY A 71 21.53 -24.08 11.74
CA GLY A 71 21.36 -25.51 11.43
C GLY A 71 19.94 -25.89 11.02
N TRP A 72 19.67 -27.20 10.94
CA TRP A 72 18.42 -27.76 10.38
C TRP A 72 17.17 -27.46 11.22
N VAL A 73 17.29 -27.23 12.52
CA VAL A 73 16.12 -26.94 13.38
C VAL A 73 15.47 -25.62 12.97
N ALA A 74 16.27 -24.57 12.81
CA ALA A 74 15.78 -23.28 12.34
C ALA A 74 15.18 -23.36 10.93
N PHE A 75 15.53 -24.38 10.13
CA PHE A 75 14.88 -24.63 8.83
C PHE A 75 13.48 -25.07 8.96
N VAL A 76 13.27 -26.08 9.79
CA VAL A 76 11.94 -26.62 10.00
C VAL A 76 11.05 -25.55 10.61
N GLU A 77 11.56 -24.75 11.55
CA GLU A 77 10.83 -23.63 12.15
C GLU A 77 10.42 -22.57 11.12
N MET A 78 11.36 -22.11 10.27
CA MET A 78 11.02 -21.12 9.24
C MET A 78 10.12 -21.70 8.15
N ALA A 79 10.35 -22.95 7.73
CA ALA A 79 9.48 -23.62 6.77
C ALA A 79 8.05 -23.73 7.31
N LEU A 80 7.89 -24.07 8.60
CA LEU A 80 6.58 -24.12 9.26
C LEU A 80 5.93 -22.74 9.32
N PHE A 81 6.70 -21.71 9.68
CA PHE A 81 6.22 -20.32 9.72
C PHE A 81 5.67 -19.87 8.36
N LEU A 82 6.41 -20.11 7.28
CA LEU A 82 5.97 -19.82 5.91
C LEU A 82 4.73 -20.63 5.52
N MET A 83 4.66 -21.91 5.92
CA MET A 83 3.54 -22.78 5.58
C MET A 83 2.23 -22.28 6.21
N ILE A 84 2.26 -21.83 7.46
CA ILE A 84 1.08 -21.29 8.16
C ILE A 84 0.53 -20.06 7.41
N LEU A 85 1.42 -19.16 6.97
CA LEU A 85 1.03 -17.95 6.24
C LEU A 85 0.56 -18.26 4.82
N ALA A 86 1.21 -19.20 4.12
CA ALA A 86 0.78 -19.68 2.82
C ALA A 86 -0.64 -20.28 2.86
N VAL A 87 -0.99 -21.00 3.94
CA VAL A 87 -2.36 -21.50 4.16
C VAL A 87 -3.34 -20.35 4.36
N GLY A 88 -2.96 -19.32 5.15
CA GLY A 88 -3.77 -18.12 5.32
C GLY A 88 -4.04 -17.39 3.99
N LEU A 89 -3.02 -17.27 3.14
CA LEU A 89 -3.15 -16.70 1.80
C LEU A 89 -4.05 -17.54 0.90
N ALA A 90 -3.84 -18.86 0.87
CA ALA A 90 -4.66 -19.78 0.07
C ALA A 90 -6.14 -19.71 0.48
N TYR A 91 -6.42 -19.55 1.78
CA TYR A 91 -7.77 -19.33 2.28
C TYR A 91 -8.37 -18.01 1.80
N ALA A 92 -7.61 -16.90 1.90
CA ALA A 92 -8.06 -15.59 1.41
C ALA A 92 -8.35 -15.60 -0.09
N TRP A 93 -7.48 -16.26 -0.88
CA TRP A 93 -7.69 -16.45 -2.31
C TRP A 93 -8.95 -17.26 -2.59
N ARG A 94 -9.12 -18.42 -1.94
CA ARG A 94 -10.30 -19.26 -2.14
C ARG A 94 -11.62 -18.55 -1.82
N LYS A 95 -11.60 -17.56 -0.93
CA LYS A 95 -12.76 -16.73 -0.60
C LYS A 95 -13.04 -15.59 -1.59
N GLY A 96 -12.24 -15.42 -2.64
CA GLY A 96 -12.39 -14.32 -3.61
C GLY A 96 -12.09 -12.94 -3.01
N VAL A 97 -11.45 -12.88 -1.85
CA VAL A 97 -11.12 -11.59 -1.19
C VAL A 97 -10.11 -10.78 -2.00
N LEU A 98 -9.35 -11.47 -2.85
CA LEU A 98 -8.32 -10.92 -3.73
C LEU A 98 -8.82 -10.64 -5.16
N GLU A 99 -10.12 -10.77 -5.41
CA GLU A 99 -10.70 -10.49 -6.72
C GLU A 99 -11.25 -9.06 -6.77
N TRP A 100 -11.00 -8.39 -7.91
CA TRP A 100 -11.46 -7.03 -8.15
C TRP A 100 -12.56 -7.05 -9.22
N GLU A 101 -13.77 -6.65 -8.83
CA GLU A 101 -14.91 -6.37 -9.71
C GLU A 101 -15.17 -4.87 -9.88
#